data_AF-A0A850DMC6-F1
#
_entry.id   AF-A0A850DMC6-F1
#
_cell.length_a   1.000
_cell.length_b   1.000
_cell.length_c   1.000
_cell.angle_alpha   90.00
_cell.angle_beta   90.00
_cell.angle_gamma   90.00
#
_symmetry.space_group_name_H-M   'P 1'
#
loop_
_entity.id
_entity.type
_entity.pdbx_description
1 polymer ?
#
loop_
_entity_poly.entity_id
_entity_poly.type
_entity_poly.pdbx_seq_one_letter_code
_entity_poly.pdbx_strand_id
1 'polypeptide(L)'
;GRNASRGRRAQGEPGGRAVSAGVVEGRDVKSMPRAELADLVTELTDQMMNAARNLQFELAARLRDEIADLKKELRGMDAAGLQ
;
A
#
# COMPACT_ATOMS: atom_id res chain seq x y z
N GLY A 1 -17.76 26.61 45.95
CA GLY A 1 -17.47 26.92 44.53
C GLY A 1 -16.11 26.36 44.18
N ARG A 2 -15.84 25.78 43.01
CA ARG A 2 -16.56 25.67 41.74
C ARG A 2 -16.44 24.24 41.21
N ASN A 3 -17.53 23.76 40.64
CA ASN A 3 -17.67 22.52 39.89
C ASN A 3 -17.15 22.71 38.45
N ALA A 4 -16.69 21.59 37.87
CA ALA A 4 -16.65 21.23 36.45
C ALA A 4 -15.47 21.65 35.55
N SER A 5 -15.23 20.71 34.61
CA SER A 5 -14.76 20.88 33.23
C SER A 5 -13.28 20.48 33.00
N ARG A 6 -12.89 19.52 32.15
CA ARG A 6 -13.57 18.73 31.10
C ARG A 6 -12.83 17.41 30.79
N GLY A 7 -13.60 16.38 30.42
CA GLY A 7 -13.31 15.42 29.34
C GLY A 7 -12.23 14.37 29.61
N ARG A 8 -12.60 13.17 30.08
CA ARG A 8 -12.95 12.00 29.26
C ARG A 8 -11.82 11.58 28.31
N ARG A 9 -11.11 10.52 28.72
CA ARG A 9 -10.25 9.70 27.88
C ARG A 9 -11.02 9.27 26.63
N ALA A 10 -10.50 9.60 25.46
CA ALA A 10 -10.88 8.93 24.22
C ALA A 10 -10.01 7.67 24.09
N GLN A 11 -10.50 6.60 24.70
CA GLN A 11 -10.16 5.24 24.27
C GLN A 11 -10.97 5.00 23.00
N GLY A 12 -10.33 4.98 21.84
CA GLY A 12 -10.99 4.61 20.59
C GLY A 12 -10.48 5.35 19.37
N GLU A 13 -9.30 4.97 18.88
CA GLU A 13 -8.98 5.00 17.45
C GLU A 13 -8.07 3.80 17.14
N PRO A 14 -8.61 2.68 16.63
CA PRO A 14 -7.83 1.76 15.82
C PRO A 14 -7.88 2.26 14.37
N GLY A 15 -7.41 3.49 14.13
CA GLY A 15 -7.42 4.12 12.80
C GLY A 15 -6.02 4.37 12.23
N GLY A 16 -5.01 4.37 13.09
CA GLY A 16 -3.62 4.54 12.71
C GLY A 16 -2.87 3.22 12.75
N ARG A 17 -3.29 2.22 11.97
CA ARG A 17 -2.29 1.27 11.50
C ARG A 17 -1.44 2.10 10.55
N ALA A 18 -0.40 2.71 11.11
CA ALA A 18 0.74 3.13 10.34
C ALA A 18 0.95 2.01 9.31
N VAL A 19 0.80 2.35 8.04
CA VAL A 19 1.23 1.52 6.89
C VAL A 19 2.76 1.49 6.86
N SER A 20 3.36 1.40 8.04
CA SER A 20 4.78 1.32 8.31
C SER A 20 5.26 -0.04 7.85
N ALA A 21 6.26 0.03 6.98
CA ALA A 21 6.97 -1.05 6.30
C ALA A 21 6.23 -1.61 5.08
N GLY A 22 6.96 -1.74 3.97
CA GLY A 22 6.46 -1.83 2.61
C GLY A 22 5.45 -2.95 2.40
N VAL A 23 4.41 -2.64 1.64
CA VAL A 23 3.36 -3.61 1.27
C VAL A 23 3.96 -4.79 0.49
N VAL A 24 5.13 -4.59 -0.14
CA VAL A 24 5.89 -5.62 -0.86
C VAL A 24 6.99 -6.29 0.00
N GLU A 25 7.44 -5.71 1.13
CA GLU A 25 8.61 -6.19 1.90
C GLU A 25 8.46 -7.60 2.51
N GLY A 26 7.29 -8.24 2.40
CA GLY A 26 7.06 -9.61 2.88
C GLY A 26 6.40 -10.55 1.86
N ARG A 27 6.19 -10.13 0.61
CA ARG A 27 5.55 -10.95 -0.43
C ARG A 27 6.60 -11.47 -1.40
N ASP A 28 6.60 -12.78 -1.66
CA ASP A 28 7.44 -13.37 -2.69
C ASP A 28 6.83 -13.12 -4.08
N VAL A 29 7.14 -11.95 -4.63
CA VAL A 29 6.63 -11.50 -5.93
C VAL A 29 7.23 -12.28 -7.11
N LYS A 30 8.35 -13.00 -6.89
CA LYS A 30 9.06 -13.73 -7.96
C LYS A 30 8.47 -15.11 -8.23
N SER A 31 7.84 -15.72 -7.24
CA SER A 31 7.17 -17.03 -7.37
C SER A 31 5.67 -16.92 -7.64
N MET A 32 5.13 -15.70 -7.61
CA MET A 32 3.71 -15.43 -7.81
C MET A 32 3.27 -15.72 -9.25
N PRO A 33 2.09 -16.34 -9.47
CA PRO A 33 1.49 -16.45 -10.79
C PRO A 33 1.27 -15.08 -11.44
N ARG A 34 1.37 -15.00 -12.76
CA ARG A 34 1.27 -13.73 -13.51
C ARG A 34 -0.08 -13.03 -13.27
N ALA A 35 -1.17 -13.79 -13.12
CA ALA A 35 -2.48 -13.24 -12.78
C ALA A 35 -2.50 -12.58 -11.39
N GLU A 36 -1.99 -13.25 -10.37
CA GLU A 36 -1.90 -12.72 -9.01
C GLU A 36 -0.99 -11.48 -8.95
N LEU A 37 0.11 -11.47 -9.72
CA LEU A 37 1.00 -10.32 -9.84
C LEU A 37 0.29 -9.10 -10.48
N ALA A 38 -0.57 -9.33 -11.47
CA ALA A 38 -1.37 -8.29 -12.10
C ALA A 38 -2.42 -7.70 -11.15
N ASP A 39 -3.06 -8.56 -10.35
CA ASP A 39 -4.02 -8.15 -9.32
C ASP A 39 -3.32 -7.32 -8.24
N LEU A 40 -2.13 -7.75 -7.80
CA LEU A 40 -1.31 -7.00 -6.85
C LEU A 40 -0.94 -5.60 -7.36
N VAL A 41 -0.53 -5.49 -8.63
CA VAL A 41 -0.23 -4.19 -9.24
C VAL A 41 -1.46 -3.28 -9.21
N THR A 42 -2.66 -3.83 -9.41
CA THR A 42 -3.92 -3.09 -9.36
C THR A 42 -4.21 -2.62 -7.93
N GLU A 43 -4.10 -3.50 -6.94
CA GLU A 43 -4.28 -3.19 -5.52
C GLU A 43 -3.34 -2.05 -5.06
N LEU A 44 -2.05 -2.15 -5.40
CA LEU A 44 -1.07 -1.12 -5.05
C LEU A 44 -1.32 0.20 -5.77
N THR A 45 -1.81 0.16 -7.02
CA THR A 45 -2.19 1.37 -7.76
C THR A 45 -3.33 2.10 -7.05
N ASP A 46 -4.34 1.38 -6.58
CA ASP A 46 -5.44 1.97 -5.82
C ASP A 46 -4.97 2.57 -4.49
N GLN A 47 -4.07 1.87 -3.77
CA GLN A 47 -3.45 2.39 -2.55
C GLN A 47 -2.64 3.67 -2.82
N MET A 48 -1.86 3.70 -3.90
CA MET A 48 -1.08 4.88 -4.32
C MET A 48 -2.00 6.07 -4.62
N MET A 49 -3.09 5.85 -5.37
CA MET A 49 -4.04 6.90 -5.70
C MET A 49 -4.76 7.43 -4.45
N ASN A 50 -5.09 6.56 -3.51
CA ASN A 50 -5.67 6.96 -2.22
C ASN A 50 -4.67 7.77 -1.37
N ALA A 51 -3.40 7.35 -1.30
CA ALA A 51 -2.35 8.11 -0.64
C ALA A 51 -2.19 9.51 -1.26
N ALA A 52 -2.18 9.60 -2.59
CA ALA A 52 -2.10 10.88 -3.31
C ALA A 52 -3.31 11.79 -3.03
N ARG A 53 -4.54 11.24 -3.02
CA ARG A 53 -5.77 11.97 -2.65
C ARG A 53 -5.71 12.52 -1.23
N ASN A 54 -5.06 11.79 -0.32
CA ASN A 54 -4.86 12.16 1.07
C ASN A 54 -3.61 13.04 1.29
N LEU A 55 -2.98 13.56 0.23
CA LEU A 55 -1.76 14.37 0.27
C LEU A 55 -0.53 13.66 0.90
N GLN A 56 -0.55 12.33 0.95
CA GLN A 56 0.56 11.49 1.43
C GLN A 56 1.54 11.20 0.29
N PHE A 57 2.22 12.23 -0.21
CA PHE A 57 3.03 12.14 -1.43
C PHE A 57 4.27 11.25 -1.29
N GLU A 58 4.89 11.19 -0.12
CA GLU A 58 6.05 10.31 0.11
C GLU A 58 5.65 8.83 0.01
N LEU A 59 4.52 8.47 0.61
CA LEU A 59 3.96 7.12 0.51
C LEU A 59 3.56 6.80 -0.94
N ALA A 60 2.87 7.74 -1.61
CA ALA A 60 2.50 7.56 -3.01
C ALA A 60 3.73 7.41 -3.92
N ALA A 61 4.82 8.13 -3.66
CA ALA A 61 6.06 8.01 -4.41
C ALA A 61 6.71 6.63 -4.23
N ARG A 62 6.77 6.11 -3.00
CA ARG A 62 7.26 4.76 -2.73
C ARG A 62 6.42 3.69 -3.45
N LEU A 63 5.09 3.77 -3.33
CA LEU A 63 4.19 2.85 -4.00
C LEU A 63 4.32 2.90 -5.52
N ARG A 64 4.51 4.10 -6.10
CA ARG A 64 4.75 4.27 -7.54
C ARG A 64 5.99 3.50 -8.00
N ASP A 65 7.08 3.61 -7.23
CA ASP A 65 8.35 2.96 -7.58
C ASP A 65 8.22 1.43 -7.46
N GLU A 66 7.57 0.93 -6.41
CA GLU A 66 7.25 -0.50 -6.25
C GLU A 66 6.38 -1.02 -7.43
N ILE A 67 5.33 -0.29 -7.81
CA ILE A 67 4.46 -0.62 -8.96
C ILE A 67 5.28 -0.67 -10.25
N ALA A 68 6.22 0.26 -10.43
CA ALA A 68 7.04 0.31 -11.63
C ALA A 68 7.92 -0.95 -11.78
N ASP A 69 8.45 -1.46 -10.67
CA ASP A 69 9.25 -2.68 -10.67
C ASP A 69 8.40 -3.93 -10.90
N LEU A 70 7.24 -4.05 -10.27
CA LEU A 70 6.31 -5.16 -10.53
C LEU A 70 5.83 -5.20 -11.99
N LYS A 71 5.60 -4.03 -12.60
CA LYS A 71 5.26 -3.93 -14.03
C LYS A 71 6.40 -4.40 -14.94
N LYS A 72 7.66 -4.23 -14.54
CA LYS A 72 8.81 -4.77 -15.29
C LYS A 72 8.84 -6.29 -15.19
N GLU A 73 8.60 -6.84 -13.99
CA GLU A 73 8.54 -8.29 -13.78
C GLU A 73 7.44 -8.92 -14.65
N LEU A 74 6.25 -8.34 -14.65
CA LEU A 74 5.11 -8.80 -15.46
C LEU A 74 5.44 -8.83 -16.96
N ARG A 75 6.13 -7.78 -17.46
CA ARG A 75 6.62 -7.77 -18.86
C ARG A 75 7.70 -8.83 -19.11
N GLY A 76 8.53 -9.12 -18.12
CA GLY A 76 9.52 -10.19 -18.17
C GLY A 76 8.85 -11.57 -18.28
N MET A 77 7.81 -11.83 -17.49
CA MET A 77 6.99 -13.03 -17.57
C MET A 77 6.32 -13.17 -18.93
N ASP A 78 5.75 -12.08 -19.46
CA ASP A 78 5.13 -12.04 -20.80
C ASP A 78 6.13 -12.42 -21.90
N ALA A 79 7.33 -11.86 -21.84
CA ALA A 79 8.40 -12.14 -22.79
C ALA A 79 8.92 -13.59 -22.68
N ALA A 80 8.86 -14.18 -21.48
CA ALA A 80 9.22 -15.57 -21.22
C ALA A 80 8.09 -16.57 -21.54
N GLY A 81 6.90 -16.09 -21.91
CA GLY A 81 5.73 -16.94 -22.15
C GLY A 81 5.12 -17.55 -20.89
N LEU A 82 5.41 -16.96 -19.72
CA LEU A 82 4.86 -17.37 -18.44
C LEU A 82 3.50 -16.68 -18.24
N GLN A 83 2.42 -17.47 -18.24
CA GLN A 83 1.03 -17.03 -17.98
C GLN A 83 0.51 -17.57 -16.67
#